data_AF-A0A920NP15-F1
#
_entry.id   AF-A0A920NP15-F1
#
_cell.length_a   1.000
_cell.length_b   1.000
_cell.length_c   1.000
_cell.angle_alpha   90.00
_cell.angle_beta   90.00
_cell.angle_gamma   90.00
#
_symmetry.space_group_name_H-M   'P 1'
#
loop_
_entity.id
_entity.type
_entity.pdbx_description
1 polymer ?
#
loop_
_entity_poly.entity_id
_entity_poly.type
_entity_poly.pdbx_seq_one_letter_code
_entity_poly.pdbx_strand_id
1 'polypeptide(L)'
;MEWRIFRGESEQRRHKKTPENIKETDRMGRKFRPQGAILKVNMDPEHWLSFGCGNYVSVLYNTGNVFMAKNPVKVAGRLAEESNLRLGGLLWPEAKSRIAESAWVTQESYGKGQIIIFATEPHFRGYFRASERVLLNAIYLGPGMGTTHSVSW
;
A
#
# COMPACT_ATOMS: atom_id res chain seq x y z
N MET A 1 -23.01 -56.41 5.25
CA MET A 1 -23.10 -54.94 5.43
C MET A 1 -22.05 -54.53 6.44
N GLU A 2 -21.20 -53.53 6.28
CA GLU A 2 -20.77 -52.66 5.19
C GLU A 2 -19.55 -51.90 5.76
N TRP A 3 -18.55 -51.60 4.93
CA TRP A 3 -17.32 -50.90 5.32
C TRP A 3 -17.58 -49.43 5.71
N ARG A 4 -16.91 -48.91 6.75
CA ARG A 4 -16.41 -47.51 6.68
C ARG A 4 -15.25 -47.22 7.64
N ILE A 5 -14.14 -46.98 6.98
CA ILE A 5 -12.81 -46.60 7.42
C ILE A 5 -12.76 -45.05 7.45
N PHE A 6 -12.06 -44.50 8.46
CA PHE A 6 -11.48 -43.15 8.51
C PHE A 6 -12.43 -41.95 8.61
N ARG A 7 -12.39 -41.25 9.75
CA ARG A 7 -12.51 -39.78 9.86
C ARG A 7 -12.19 -39.35 11.31
N GLY A 8 -10.94 -39.00 11.57
CA GLY A 8 -10.53 -38.56 12.92
C GLY A 8 -9.27 -37.70 13.01
N GLU A 9 -8.66 -37.27 11.89
CA GLU A 9 -7.39 -36.51 11.93
C GLU A 9 -7.27 -35.42 10.85
N SER A 10 -8.37 -34.74 10.49
CA SER A 10 -8.32 -33.74 9.41
C SER A 10 -8.77 -32.34 9.82
N GLU A 11 -8.54 -31.93 11.07
CA GLU A 11 -9.03 -30.62 11.50
C GLU A 11 -8.17 -29.95 12.57
N GLN A 12 -6.83 -29.90 12.38
CA GLN A 12 -5.96 -28.96 13.10
C GLN A 12 -4.53 -28.88 12.51
N ARG A 13 -4.40 -28.32 11.30
CA ARG A 13 -3.12 -27.76 10.82
C ARG A 13 -3.33 -26.35 10.27
N ARG A 14 -3.80 -25.43 11.12
CA ARG A 14 -3.54 -24.00 10.87
C ARG A 14 -2.05 -23.78 11.13
N HIS A 15 -1.24 -23.93 10.10
CA HIS A 15 0.19 -23.63 10.15
C HIS A 15 0.35 -22.18 10.64
N LYS A 16 0.74 -21.97 11.91
CA LYS A 16 1.22 -20.67 12.37
C LYS A 16 2.39 -20.31 11.44
N LYS A 17 2.23 -19.26 10.63
CA LYS A 17 3.28 -18.81 9.70
C LYS A 17 4.49 -18.34 10.52
N THR A 18 5.53 -19.15 10.59
CA THR A 18 6.84 -18.79 11.14
C THR A 18 7.41 -17.60 10.33
N PRO A 19 8.11 -16.63 10.95
CA PRO A 19 8.63 -15.45 10.25
C PRO A 19 9.50 -15.76 9.02
N GLU A 20 10.19 -16.90 9.01
CA GLU A 20 11.01 -17.36 7.89
C GLU A 20 10.16 -17.72 6.65
N ASN A 21 9.04 -18.40 6.87
CA ASN A 21 8.09 -18.78 5.83
C ASN A 21 7.40 -17.54 5.19
N ILE A 22 7.19 -16.47 5.97
CA ILE A 22 6.66 -15.19 5.45
C ILE A 22 7.65 -14.54 4.48
N LYS A 23 8.94 -14.50 4.84
CA LYS A 23 9.98 -13.90 3.99
C LYS A 23 10.13 -14.65 2.67
N GLU A 24 10.07 -15.98 2.70
CA GLU A 24 10.13 -16.80 1.48
C GLU A 24 8.90 -16.61 0.60
N THR A 25 7.70 -16.59 1.21
CA THR A 25 6.45 -16.30 0.50
C THR A 25 6.50 -14.93 -0.16
N ASP A 26 6.97 -13.89 0.54
CA ASP A 26 7.12 -12.56 -0.03
C ASP A 26 8.14 -12.55 -1.18
N ARG A 27 9.29 -13.21 -1.01
CA ARG A 27 10.33 -13.34 -2.04
C ARG A 27 9.76 -13.98 -3.31
N MET A 28 8.96 -15.03 -3.19
CA MET A 28 8.30 -15.67 -4.32
C MET A 28 7.24 -14.76 -4.93
N GLY A 29 6.42 -14.10 -4.12
CA GLY A 29 5.41 -13.13 -4.58
C GLY A 29 6.00 -11.96 -5.39
N ARG A 30 7.21 -11.51 -5.05
CA ARG A 30 7.92 -10.46 -5.81
C ARG A 30 8.25 -10.85 -7.25
N LYS A 31 8.32 -12.15 -7.59
CA LYS A 31 8.53 -12.60 -8.98
C LYS A 31 7.38 -12.19 -9.89
N PHE A 32 6.17 -12.07 -9.33
CA PHE A 32 4.97 -11.64 -10.04
C PHE A 32 4.77 -10.12 -10.02
N ARG A 33 5.77 -9.34 -9.56
CA ARG A 33 5.65 -7.88 -9.49
C ARG A 33 5.26 -7.30 -10.84
N PRO A 34 4.28 -6.37 -10.91
CA PRO A 34 3.96 -5.71 -12.15
C PRO A 34 5.10 -4.79 -12.59
N GLN A 35 5.19 -4.59 -13.91
CA GLN A 35 6.05 -3.62 -14.55
C GLN A 35 5.18 -2.84 -15.53
N GLY A 36 4.73 -1.66 -15.12
CA GLY A 36 3.94 -0.75 -15.93
C GLY A 36 2.44 -0.78 -15.66
N ALA A 37 1.98 -1.40 -14.56
CA ALA A 37 0.56 -1.46 -14.25
C ALA A 37 0.08 -0.11 -13.69
N ILE A 38 -1.08 0.34 -14.12
CA ILE A 38 -1.74 1.53 -13.58
C ILE A 38 -2.76 1.06 -12.56
N LEU A 39 -2.53 1.41 -11.31
CA LEU A 39 -3.35 0.96 -10.19
C LEU A 39 -4.14 2.12 -9.57
N LYS A 40 -5.27 1.76 -8.96
CA LYS A 40 -6.13 2.67 -8.22
C LYS A 40 -5.67 2.76 -6.77
N VAL A 41 -5.46 3.97 -6.28
CA VAL A 41 -5.24 4.28 -4.87
C VAL A 41 -6.43 5.06 -4.35
N ASN A 42 -7.17 4.49 -3.41
CA ASN A 42 -8.23 5.17 -2.69
C ASN A 42 -7.59 6.14 -1.68
N MET A 43 -8.01 7.39 -1.70
CA MET A 43 -7.48 8.45 -0.83
C MET A 43 -8.37 8.58 0.40
N ASP A 44 -7.74 8.80 1.56
CA ASP A 44 -8.43 9.14 2.80
C ASP A 44 -8.84 10.63 2.77
N PRO A 45 -10.13 10.97 2.71
CA PRO A 45 -10.59 12.36 2.61
C PRO A 45 -10.28 13.18 3.88
N GLU A 46 -10.06 12.54 5.03
CA GLU A 46 -9.75 13.22 6.29
C GLU A 46 -8.25 13.51 6.43
N HIS A 47 -7.41 12.88 5.60
CA HIS A 47 -5.98 13.09 5.63
C HIS A 47 -5.56 14.30 4.79
N TRP A 48 -4.80 15.23 5.38
CA TRP A 48 -4.38 16.49 4.71
C TRP A 48 -3.61 16.28 3.38
N LEU A 49 -2.81 15.21 3.26
CA LEU A 49 -2.15 14.81 2.01
C LEU A 49 -3.12 14.59 0.83
N SER A 50 -4.39 14.31 1.09
CA SER A 50 -5.42 14.05 0.08
C SER A 50 -6.08 15.32 -0.47
N PHE A 51 -5.68 16.50 0.01
CA PHE A 51 -6.28 17.76 -0.42
C PHE A 51 -6.23 17.90 -1.96
N GLY A 52 -7.40 18.11 -2.58
CA GLY A 52 -7.52 18.24 -4.03
C GLY A 52 -7.27 16.97 -4.86
N CYS A 53 -7.20 15.78 -4.23
CA CYS A 53 -6.95 14.50 -4.92
C CYS A 53 -8.23 13.73 -5.31
N GLY A 54 -9.40 14.15 -4.84
CA GLY A 54 -10.66 13.41 -5.01
C GLY A 54 -10.68 12.10 -4.22
N ASN A 55 -11.61 11.20 -4.56
CA ASN A 55 -11.78 9.91 -3.85
C ASN A 55 -10.65 8.91 -4.13
N TYR A 56 -9.98 9.04 -5.28
CA TYR A 56 -8.88 8.16 -5.66
C TYR A 56 -7.92 8.85 -6.63
N VAL A 57 -6.68 8.37 -6.67
CA VAL A 57 -5.68 8.73 -7.67
C VAL A 57 -5.23 7.51 -8.46
N SER A 58 -4.78 7.73 -9.70
CA SER A 58 -4.12 6.71 -10.51
C SER A 58 -2.61 6.79 -10.33
N VAL A 59 -1.97 5.63 -10.17
CA VAL A 59 -0.52 5.55 -9.94
C VAL A 59 0.11 4.52 -10.86
N LEU A 60 1.32 4.81 -11.35
CA LEU A 60 2.13 3.81 -12.03
C LEU A 60 2.83 2.93 -10.99
N TYR A 61 2.64 1.63 -11.10
CA TYR A 61 3.20 0.65 -10.19
C TYR A 61 4.29 -0.19 -10.87
N ASN A 62 5.54 0.16 -10.55
CA ASN A 62 6.76 -0.45 -11.11
C ASN A 62 7.68 -1.03 -10.03
N THR A 63 7.13 -1.45 -8.89
CA THR A 63 7.91 -1.94 -7.75
C THR A 63 7.49 -3.35 -7.34
N GLY A 64 8.37 -4.03 -6.61
CA GLY A 64 8.02 -5.24 -5.86
C GLY A 64 7.66 -4.98 -4.40
N ASN A 65 7.86 -3.74 -3.93
CA ASN A 65 7.66 -3.37 -2.53
C ASN A 65 6.19 -3.16 -2.23
N VAL A 66 5.69 -3.85 -1.20
CA VAL A 66 4.32 -3.71 -0.70
C VAL A 66 4.45 -3.28 0.75
N PHE A 67 3.86 -2.13 1.09
CA PHE A 67 3.93 -1.58 2.43
C PHE A 67 2.64 -1.88 3.19
N MET A 68 2.82 -2.31 4.43
CA MET A 68 1.74 -2.42 5.40
C MET A 68 1.97 -1.38 6.47
N ALA A 69 0.89 -0.73 6.91
CA ALA A 69 0.95 0.21 8.01
C ALA A 69 0.42 -0.45 9.28
N LYS A 70 1.08 -0.16 10.40
CA LYS A 70 0.63 -0.51 11.74
C LYS A 70 0.53 0.78 12.55
N ASN A 71 -0.45 0.87 13.45
CA ASN A 71 -0.54 1.99 14.37
C ASN A 71 0.82 2.21 15.08
N PRO A 72 1.32 3.46 15.16
CA PRO A 72 0.62 4.73 14.94
C PRO A 72 0.71 5.33 13.52
N VAL A 73 1.22 4.59 12.51
CA VAL A 73 1.41 5.11 11.15
C VAL A 73 0.06 5.45 10.48
N LYS A 74 -0.09 6.67 9.98
CA LYS A 74 -1.26 7.10 9.21
C LYS A 74 -1.11 6.75 7.74
N VAL A 75 -2.20 6.40 7.08
CA VAL A 75 -2.22 6.02 5.65
C VAL A 75 -3.11 7.00 4.92
N ALA A 76 -2.53 7.91 4.16
CA ALA A 76 -3.32 8.89 3.40
C ALA A 76 -3.89 8.31 2.10
N GLY A 77 -3.28 7.24 1.58
CA GLY A 77 -3.74 6.57 0.38
C GLY A 77 -3.42 5.08 0.40
N ARG A 78 -4.44 4.27 0.09
CA ARG A 78 -4.39 2.81 0.11
C ARG A 78 -4.71 2.25 -1.27
N LEU A 79 -3.99 1.23 -1.70
CA LEU A 79 -4.31 0.52 -2.94
C LEU A 79 -5.74 -0.03 -2.81
N ALA A 80 -6.53 0.09 -3.88
CA ALA A 80 -7.91 -0.37 -3.85
C ALA A 80 -8.00 -1.88 -3.61
N GLU A 81 -9.20 -2.33 -3.27
CA GLU A 81 -9.55 -3.75 -3.14
C GLU A 81 -9.24 -4.53 -4.43
N GLU A 82 -9.08 -5.84 -4.29
CA GLU A 82 -8.65 -6.71 -5.38
C GLU A 82 -9.57 -6.59 -6.62
N SER A 83 -10.89 -6.49 -6.45
CA SER A 83 -11.86 -6.37 -7.55
C SER A 83 -11.62 -5.12 -8.43
N ASN A 84 -11.21 -4.01 -7.82
CA ASN A 84 -11.15 -2.67 -8.43
C ASN A 84 -9.73 -2.07 -8.48
N LEU A 85 -8.70 -2.88 -8.23
CA LEU A 85 -7.31 -2.42 -8.12
C LEU A 85 -6.70 -1.95 -9.45
N ARG A 86 -7.02 -2.63 -10.56
CA ARG A 86 -6.35 -2.42 -11.86
C ARG A 86 -7.14 -1.46 -12.74
N LEU A 87 -6.53 -0.31 -13.05
CA LEU A 87 -7.07 0.64 -14.03
C LEU A 87 -6.53 0.37 -15.44
N GLY A 88 -5.29 -0.13 -15.55
CA GLY A 88 -4.66 -0.43 -16.83
C GLY A 88 -3.38 -1.26 -16.70
N GLY A 89 -2.89 -1.73 -17.85
CA GLY A 89 -1.68 -2.57 -17.92
C GLY A 89 -1.90 -4.03 -17.52
N LEU A 90 -0.79 -4.78 -17.46
CA LEU A 90 -0.78 -6.19 -17.07
C LEU A 90 -0.59 -6.33 -15.56
N LEU A 91 -1.48 -7.07 -14.90
CA LEU A 91 -1.40 -7.38 -13.48
C LEU A 91 -1.81 -8.83 -13.25
N TRP A 92 -0.86 -9.65 -12.80
CA TRP A 92 -1.08 -11.05 -12.47
C TRP A 92 -2.03 -11.19 -11.27
N PRO A 93 -2.91 -12.21 -11.22
CA PRO A 93 -3.80 -12.44 -10.08
C PRO A 93 -3.06 -12.53 -8.74
N GLU A 94 -1.91 -13.21 -8.71
CA GLU A 94 -1.06 -13.36 -7.52
C GLU A 94 -0.52 -12.02 -7.03
N ALA A 95 -0.15 -11.14 -7.98
CA ALA A 95 0.29 -9.78 -7.67
C ALA A 95 -0.86 -8.92 -7.19
N LYS A 96 -2.05 -9.08 -7.80
CA LYS A 96 -3.27 -8.38 -7.44
C LYS A 96 -3.63 -8.63 -5.98
N SER A 97 -3.69 -9.89 -5.57
CA SER A 97 -3.99 -10.30 -4.20
C SER A 97 -2.93 -9.83 -3.20
N ARG A 98 -1.64 -9.82 -3.60
CA ARG A 98 -0.54 -9.32 -2.75
C ARG A 98 -0.56 -7.80 -2.55
N ILE A 99 -0.99 -7.03 -3.56
CA ILE A 99 -0.91 -5.56 -3.57
C ILE A 99 -2.20 -4.92 -3.04
N ALA A 100 -3.36 -5.59 -3.16
CA ALA A 100 -4.64 -5.07 -2.71
C ALA A 100 -4.58 -4.59 -1.25
N GLU A 101 -5.24 -3.45 -0.98
CA GLU A 101 -5.38 -2.85 0.36
C GLU A 101 -4.07 -2.47 1.08
N SER A 102 -2.93 -2.61 0.41
CA SER A 102 -1.64 -2.16 0.92
C SER A 102 -1.53 -0.64 0.93
N ALA A 103 -0.65 -0.12 1.78
CA ALA A 103 -0.44 1.31 1.90
C ALA A 103 0.34 1.84 0.69
N TRP A 104 -0.18 2.85 0.01
CA TRP A 104 0.55 3.55 -1.06
C TRP A 104 1.33 4.73 -0.52
N VAL A 105 0.68 5.58 0.29
CA VAL A 105 1.31 6.74 0.92
C VAL A 105 1.03 6.73 2.41
N THR A 106 2.08 6.81 3.21
CA THR A 106 2.02 6.79 4.66
C THR A 106 2.68 8.02 5.26
N GLN A 107 2.25 8.39 6.46
CA GLN A 107 2.77 9.49 7.24
C GLN A 107 3.04 9.00 8.67
N GLU A 108 4.24 9.28 9.15
CA GLU A 108 4.67 8.96 10.51
C GLU A 108 5.41 10.14 11.12
N SER A 109 5.15 10.46 12.38
CA SER A 109 5.86 11.51 13.11
C SER A 109 7.22 11.01 13.58
N TYR A 110 8.26 11.83 13.45
CA TYR A 110 9.58 11.53 13.97
C TYR A 110 10.22 12.77 14.58
N GLY A 111 10.36 12.77 15.91
CA GLY A 111 10.80 13.95 16.66
C GLY A 111 9.86 15.13 16.43
N LYS A 112 10.41 16.27 15.98
CA LYS A 112 9.63 17.46 15.59
C LYS A 112 9.18 17.44 14.12
N GLY A 113 9.65 16.47 13.33
CA GLY A 113 9.34 16.35 11.91
C GLY A 113 8.39 15.20 11.60
N GLN A 114 8.33 14.85 10.33
CA GLN A 114 7.58 13.70 9.86
C GLN A 114 8.28 13.02 8.69
N ILE A 115 7.93 11.75 8.50
CA ILE A 115 8.37 10.90 7.41
C ILE A 115 7.15 10.58 6.56
N ILE A 116 7.24 10.86 5.27
CA ILE A 116 6.21 10.54 4.28
C ILE A 116 6.81 9.54 3.31
N ILE A 117 6.20 8.37 3.19
CA ILE A 117 6.72 7.28 2.36
C ILE A 117 5.71 6.99 1.26
N PHE A 118 6.21 6.91 0.02
CA PHE A 118 5.45 6.47 -1.14
C PHE A 118 5.91 5.07 -1.57
N ALA A 119 4.97 4.18 -1.87
CA ALA A 119 5.24 2.83 -2.38
C ALA A 119 5.85 2.83 -3.79
N THR A 120 5.47 3.83 -4.59
CA THR A 120 5.94 4.02 -5.96
C THR A 120 6.44 5.45 -6.15
N GLU A 121 7.06 5.72 -7.28
CA GLU A 121 7.45 7.08 -7.66
C GLU A 121 6.18 7.91 -7.98
N PRO A 122 5.86 8.95 -7.19
CA PRO A 122 4.62 9.70 -7.38
C PRO A 122 4.67 10.68 -8.56
N HIS A 123 5.85 10.93 -9.15
CA HIS A 123 6.08 11.92 -10.21
C HIS A 123 6.65 11.32 -11.50
N PHE A 124 6.44 10.03 -11.76
CA PHE A 124 7.03 9.31 -12.88
C PHE A 124 6.90 10.08 -14.21
N ARG A 125 8.04 10.62 -14.67
CA ARG A 125 8.18 11.43 -15.90
C ARG A 125 7.14 12.57 -16.05
N GLY A 126 6.55 13.05 -14.96
CA GLY A 126 5.50 14.09 -14.98
C GLY A 126 4.18 13.68 -15.66
N TYR A 127 3.95 12.38 -15.93
CA TYR A 127 2.73 11.92 -16.62
C TYR A 127 1.51 11.85 -15.68
N PHE A 128 1.71 11.37 -14.44
CA PHE A 128 0.63 11.11 -13.49
C PHE A 128 0.37 12.32 -12.60
N ARG A 129 -0.39 13.29 -13.12
CA ARG A 129 -0.75 14.53 -12.40
C ARG A 129 -1.49 14.27 -11.08
N ALA A 130 -2.28 13.20 -11.02
CA ALA A 130 -3.03 12.82 -9.82
C ALA A 130 -2.10 12.41 -8.67
N SER A 131 -1.13 11.53 -8.91
CA SER A 131 -0.14 11.13 -7.90
C SER A 131 0.86 12.25 -7.59
N GLU A 132 1.20 13.06 -8.60
CA GLU A 132 2.07 14.23 -8.44
C GLU A 132 1.45 15.25 -7.47
N ARG A 133 0.13 15.45 -7.51
CA ARG A 133 -0.57 16.31 -6.54
C ARG A 133 -0.28 15.90 -5.10
N VAL A 134 -0.26 14.61 -4.79
CA VAL A 134 0.01 14.10 -3.44
C VAL A 134 1.45 14.41 -3.02
N LEU A 135 2.41 14.30 -3.94
CA LEU A 135 3.80 14.72 -3.70
C LEU A 135 3.87 16.24 -3.43
N LEU A 136 3.19 17.05 -4.23
CA LEU A 136 3.17 18.50 -4.04
C LEU A 136 2.54 18.88 -2.68
N ASN A 137 1.47 18.20 -2.27
CA ASN A 137 0.89 18.39 -0.94
C ASN A 137 1.91 18.07 0.16
N ALA A 138 2.65 16.97 0.02
CA ALA A 138 3.70 16.61 0.97
C ALA A 138 4.79 17.69 1.08
N ILE A 139 5.21 18.28 -0.05
CA ILE A 139 6.26 19.31 -0.09
C ILE A 139 5.76 20.64 0.47
N TYR A 140 4.61 21.12 0.00
CA TYR A 140 4.12 22.47 0.32
C TYR A 140 3.37 22.53 1.65
N LEU A 141 2.56 21.52 1.97
CA LEU A 141 1.75 21.50 3.19
C LEU A 141 2.43 20.75 4.33
N GLY A 142 3.37 19.86 4.02
CA GLY A 142 4.06 19.01 5.01
C GLY A 142 4.64 19.79 6.20
N PRO A 143 5.39 20.88 6.00
CA PRO A 143 5.94 21.65 7.11
C PRO A 143 4.86 22.17 8.09
N GLY A 144 3.66 22.53 7.62
CA GLY A 144 2.59 23.05 8.48
C GLY A 144 1.63 21.99 9.02
N MET A 145 1.39 20.91 8.28
CA MET A 145 0.29 19.97 8.57
C MET A 145 0.70 18.69 9.31
N GLY A 146 2.00 18.47 9.54
CA GLY A 146 2.47 17.28 10.26
C GLY A 146 3.81 17.42 10.96
N THR A 147 4.32 18.64 11.14
CA THR A 147 5.51 18.90 11.96
C THR A 147 5.15 19.76 13.16
N THR A 148 6.01 19.75 14.18
CA THR A 148 5.90 20.65 15.33
C THR A 148 6.93 21.75 15.17
N HIS A 149 6.50 23.01 15.23
CA HIS A 149 7.40 24.15 15.12
C HIS A 149 8.48 24.12 16.21
N SER A 150 9.71 24.46 15.81
CA SER A 150 10.85 24.47 16.73
C SER A 150 10.81 25.64 17.70
N VAL A 151 10.22 26.76 17.26
CA VAL A 151 10.05 28.00 17.99
C VAL A 151 8.61 28.10 18.48
N SER A 152 8.45 28.40 19.77
CA SER A 152 7.19 28.84 20.36
C SER A 152 7.10 30.34 20.17
N TRP A 153 6.40 30.79 19.14
CA TRP A 153 5.95 32.17 19.04
C TRP A 153 4.47 32.24 19.44
#